data_AF-A0A948UP11-F1
#
_entry.id   AF-A0A948UP11-F1
#
_cell.length_a   1.000
_cell.length_b   1.000
_cell.length_c   1.000
_cell.angle_alpha   90.00
_cell.angle_beta   90.00
_cell.angle_gamma   90.00
#
_symmetry.space_group_name_H-M   'P 1'
#
loop_
_entity.id
_entity.type
_entity.pdbx_description
1 polymer ?
#
loop_
_entity_poly.entity_id
_entity_poly.type
_entity_poly.pdbx_seq_one_letter_code
_entity_poly.pdbx_strand_id
1 'polypeptide(L)'
;MTDVNVRDEDLRNYLESFHVTLQSTADQYLKPEYHKRLLHLSYLPATIKGYVSTQFGIAIEYIPSDSTSVEVVLGSQRAEDLLFQAPKKIRHIGPHFNLGGSMCSMTNLHLKGAFPLRLTREAASISLFSVSFSAGPWKRIIHYAQLFGCRKAEDWSVAQAVARAKDEVLAAIVELKRANSSGVSLDQYIAYHKTRTVLVLGDYSTEGLIRLNAISKELESLGYNPILVKDIPDHPHQDISQKVVAIGAIARFIVVDDSSASGHLVEIPICKQNNWITILMRLDGTGGSWMTAGVSNYSNVILEIPYTRDSIRDALIEGTKWAEDKIGSLEQKLYNIYPWRHADFNTTTG
;
A
#
# COMPACT_ATOMS: atom_id res chain seq x y z
N MET A 1 -14.78 -2.63 31.70
CA MET A 1 -13.92 -1.47 31.98
C MET A 1 -14.42 -0.33 31.11
N THR A 2 -14.55 0.89 31.62
CA THR A 2 -14.90 2.07 30.79
C THR A 2 -13.74 2.35 29.85
N ASP A 3 -13.99 2.33 28.54
CA ASP A 3 -12.99 2.70 27.52
C ASP A 3 -12.56 4.16 27.75
N VAL A 4 -11.35 4.34 28.28
CA VAL A 4 -10.77 5.67 28.52
C VAL A 4 -10.22 6.17 27.19
N ASN A 5 -10.62 7.38 26.78
CA ASN A 5 -10.07 8.04 25.61
C ASN A 5 -8.73 8.70 25.93
N VAL A 6 -7.83 8.75 24.94
CA VAL A 6 -6.52 9.39 25.00
C VAL A 6 -6.63 10.88 25.35
N ARG A 7 -5.74 11.37 26.21
CA ARG A 7 -5.57 12.80 26.52
C ARG A 7 -4.41 13.39 25.75
N ASP A 8 -4.26 14.70 25.82
CA ASP A 8 -3.15 15.44 25.21
C ASP A 8 -1.79 14.99 25.73
N GLU A 9 -1.65 14.80 27.04
CA GLU A 9 -0.41 14.31 27.65
C GLU A 9 -0.09 12.87 27.21
N ASP A 10 -1.10 12.00 27.07
CA ASP A 10 -0.90 10.64 26.59
C ASP A 10 -0.40 10.62 25.14
N LEU A 11 -1.01 11.41 24.26
CA LEU A 11 -0.59 11.51 22.86
C LEU A 11 0.81 12.16 22.73
N ARG A 12 1.15 13.13 23.58
CA ARG A 12 2.49 13.72 23.64
C ARG A 12 3.53 12.65 23.94
N ASN A 13 3.33 11.91 25.04
CA ASN A 13 4.22 10.83 25.45
C ASN A 13 4.33 9.73 24.38
N TYR A 14 3.21 9.40 23.72
CA TYR A 14 3.21 8.50 22.57
C TYR A 14 4.13 9.01 21.44
N LEU A 15 3.95 10.26 21.00
CA LEU A 15 4.69 10.81 19.86
C LEU A 15 6.18 10.95 20.17
N GLU A 16 6.53 11.41 21.37
CA GLU A 16 7.93 11.51 21.82
C GLU A 16 8.57 10.12 21.88
N SER A 17 7.91 9.15 22.52
CA SER A 17 8.41 7.78 22.61
C SER A 17 8.55 7.11 21.24
N PHE A 18 7.58 7.31 20.34
CA PHE A 18 7.62 6.77 18.98
C PHE A 18 8.86 7.28 18.24
N HIS A 19 9.08 8.59 18.20
CA HIS A 19 10.19 9.16 17.41
C HIS A 19 11.56 8.89 18.02
N VAL A 20 11.70 8.94 19.35
CA VAL A 20 12.94 8.56 20.04
C VAL A 20 13.27 7.08 19.78
N THR A 21 12.26 6.20 19.87
CA THR A 21 12.44 4.77 19.62
C THR A 21 12.77 4.51 18.15
N LEU A 22 12.07 5.18 17.23
CA LEU A 22 12.28 5.03 15.79
C LEU A 22 13.70 5.43 15.40
N GLN A 23 14.17 6.60 15.85
CA GLN A 23 15.52 7.06 15.57
C GLN A 23 16.57 6.13 16.19
N SER A 24 16.47 5.81 17.49
CA SER A 24 17.46 4.96 18.16
C SER A 24 17.50 3.54 17.59
N THR A 25 16.35 2.97 17.21
CA THR A 25 16.28 1.65 16.58
C THR A 25 16.84 1.70 15.16
N ALA A 26 16.56 2.76 14.39
CA ALA A 26 17.14 2.96 13.07
C ALA A 26 18.67 3.15 13.15
N ASP A 27 19.18 3.92 14.10
CA ASP A 27 20.62 4.10 14.34
C ASP A 27 21.31 2.78 14.67
N GLN A 28 20.65 1.92 15.46
CA GLN A 28 21.19 0.65 15.88
C GLN A 28 21.26 -0.39 14.75
N TYR A 29 20.27 -0.42 13.86
CA TYR A 29 20.09 -1.54 12.92
C TYR A 29 20.19 -1.16 11.44
N LEU A 30 20.14 0.12 11.09
CA LEU A 30 20.17 0.62 9.72
C LEU A 30 21.35 1.57 9.53
N LYS A 31 21.96 1.53 8.33
CA LYS A 31 22.92 2.57 7.93
C LYS A 31 22.22 3.93 7.80
N PRO A 32 22.89 5.05 8.08
CA PRO A 32 22.31 6.40 7.98
C PRO A 32 21.63 6.72 6.64
N GLU A 33 22.16 6.17 5.54
CA GLU A 33 21.58 6.33 4.19
C GLU A 33 20.15 5.78 4.05
N TYR A 34 19.75 4.82 4.89
CA TYR A 34 18.40 4.23 4.87
C TYR A 34 17.41 4.95 5.78
N HIS A 35 17.86 5.85 6.66
CA HIS A 35 16.96 6.53 7.61
C HIS A 35 15.91 7.35 6.87
N LYS A 36 16.29 8.05 5.80
CA LYS A 36 15.34 8.80 4.94
C LYS A 36 14.37 7.92 4.15
N ARG A 37 14.54 6.60 4.15
CA ARG A 37 13.58 5.65 3.55
C ARG A 37 12.52 5.16 4.53
N LEU A 38 12.72 5.36 5.84
CA LEU A 38 11.67 5.15 6.83
C LEU A 38 10.67 6.28 6.71
N LEU A 39 9.38 5.93 6.69
CA LEU A 39 8.30 6.87 6.40
C LEU A 39 8.37 8.08 7.31
N HIS A 40 8.40 7.88 8.63
CA HIS A 40 8.31 9.01 9.56
C HIS A 40 9.64 9.77 9.69
N LEU A 41 10.79 9.09 9.58
CA LEU A 41 12.09 9.78 9.56
C LEU A 41 12.31 10.60 8.29
N SER A 42 11.68 10.22 7.16
CA SER A 42 11.77 10.97 5.90
C SER A 42 11.17 12.38 6.00
N TYR A 43 10.28 12.61 6.97
CA TYR A 43 9.67 13.90 7.24
C TYR A 43 10.37 14.72 8.33
N LEU A 44 11.48 14.22 8.90
CA LEU A 44 12.27 14.96 9.87
C LEU A 44 13.42 15.75 9.20
N PRO A 45 13.82 16.91 9.75
CA PRO A 45 13.25 17.57 10.94
C PRO A 45 11.86 18.20 10.69
N ALA A 46 10.98 18.07 11.69
CA ALA A 46 9.63 18.62 11.65
C ALA A 46 9.07 18.91 13.06
N THR A 47 8.18 19.90 13.14
CA THR A 47 7.25 20.03 14.25
C THR A 47 6.13 19.00 14.03
N ILE A 48 6.14 17.97 14.86
CA ILE A 48 5.16 16.89 14.88
C ILE A 48 3.98 17.36 15.73
N LYS A 49 2.87 17.67 15.06
CA LYS A 49 1.68 18.23 15.70
C LYS A 49 0.60 17.17 15.87
N GLY A 50 0.35 16.79 17.12
CA GLY A 50 -0.77 15.94 17.51
C GLY A 50 -2.04 16.76 17.77
N TYR A 51 -3.19 16.25 17.34
CA TYR A 51 -4.50 16.83 17.57
C TYR A 51 -5.39 15.82 18.28
N VAL A 52 -5.76 16.11 19.53
CA VAL A 52 -6.68 15.28 20.31
C VAL A 52 -8.05 15.92 20.28
N SER A 53 -9.03 15.21 19.71
CA SER A 53 -10.42 15.64 19.73
C SER A 53 -11.15 15.09 20.97
N THR A 54 -11.88 15.95 21.68
CA THR A 54 -12.83 15.47 22.69
C THR A 54 -14.14 14.95 22.07
N GLN A 55 -14.37 15.18 20.77
CA GLN A 55 -15.51 14.66 20.02
C GLN A 55 -15.20 13.36 19.28
N PHE A 56 -14.25 13.39 18.35
CA PHE A 56 -14.01 12.28 17.44
C PHE A 56 -12.60 12.28 16.86
N GLY A 57 -11.91 11.15 17.05
CA GLY A 57 -10.63 10.84 16.44
C GLY A 57 -9.43 11.63 16.97
N ILE A 58 -8.29 11.35 16.36
CA ILE A 58 -7.07 12.15 16.50
C ILE A 58 -6.42 12.39 15.14
N ALA A 59 -5.49 13.34 15.07
CA ALA A 59 -4.65 13.54 13.90
C ALA A 59 -3.20 13.79 14.30
N ILE A 60 -2.27 13.47 13.40
CA ILE A 60 -0.84 13.75 13.53
C ILE A 60 -0.41 14.43 12.23
N GLU A 61 0.22 15.58 12.31
CA GLU A 61 0.76 16.31 11.15
C GLU A 61 2.26 16.53 11.32
N TYR A 62 2.99 16.40 10.22
CA TYR A 62 4.42 16.70 10.15
C TYR A 62 4.61 18.00 9.38
N ILE A 63 5.02 19.05 10.11
CA ILE A 63 5.24 20.38 9.57
C ILE A 63 6.76 20.61 9.48
N PRO A 64 7.34 20.80 8.28
CA PRO A 64 8.77 21.05 8.13
C PRO A 64 9.27 22.19 9.04
N SER A 65 10.37 21.97 9.74
CA SER A 65 10.97 22.92 10.68
C SER A 65 12.48 22.73 10.77
N ASP A 66 13.19 23.66 11.42
CA ASP A 66 14.65 23.57 11.59
C ASP A 66 15.08 22.49 12.60
N SER A 67 14.19 22.08 13.49
CA SER A 67 14.43 21.06 14.51
C SER A 67 13.18 20.22 14.79
N THR A 68 13.38 18.98 15.23
CA THR A 68 12.28 18.09 15.60
C THR A 68 11.69 18.49 16.95
N SER A 69 10.38 18.73 16.99
CA SER A 69 9.65 19.04 18.22
C SER A 69 8.26 18.38 18.21
N VAL A 70 7.68 18.17 19.40
CA VAL A 70 6.31 17.63 19.53
C VAL A 70 5.40 18.69 20.14
N GLU A 71 4.31 18.99 19.44
CA GLU A 71 3.23 19.85 19.92
C GLU A 71 1.93 19.05 19.96
N VAL A 72 1.13 19.21 21.01
CA VAL A 72 -0.21 18.59 21.08
C VAL A 72 -1.26 19.66 21.33
N VAL A 73 -2.34 19.59 20.56
CA VAL A 73 -3.51 20.48 20.66
C VAL A 73 -4.72 19.65 21.07
N LEU A 74 -5.30 19.97 22.23
CA LEU A 74 -6.59 19.45 22.66
C LEU A 74 -7.71 20.40 22.20
N GLY A 75 -8.77 19.85 21.62
CA GLY A 75 -9.90 20.66 21.20
C GLY A 75 -11.25 19.95 21.26
N SER A 76 -12.31 20.74 21.44
CA SER A 76 -13.69 20.26 21.45
C SER A 76 -14.30 20.07 20.06
N GLN A 77 -13.53 20.25 19.00
CA GLN A 77 -13.94 20.00 17.62
C GLN A 77 -13.43 18.63 17.19
N ARG A 78 -14.00 18.05 16.14
CA ARG A 78 -13.52 16.79 15.57
C ARG A 78 -12.07 16.93 15.08
N ALA A 79 -11.32 15.83 15.04
CA ALA A 79 -9.90 15.86 14.65
C ALA A 79 -9.68 16.48 13.25
N GLU A 80 -10.61 16.28 12.31
CA GLU A 80 -10.50 16.88 10.98
C GLU A 80 -10.62 18.41 11.03
N ASP A 81 -11.48 18.94 11.90
CA ASP A 81 -11.62 20.40 12.06
C ASP A 81 -10.38 21.02 12.70
N LEU A 82 -9.77 20.32 13.67
CA LEU A 82 -8.54 20.76 14.33
C LEU A 82 -7.35 20.76 13.37
N LEU A 83 -7.24 19.74 12.51
CA LEU A 83 -6.18 19.63 11.52
C LEU A 83 -6.32 20.67 10.39
N PHE A 84 -7.50 20.75 9.78
CA PHE A 84 -7.72 21.58 8.60
C PHE A 84 -7.91 23.06 8.95
N GLN A 85 -8.40 23.37 10.15
CA GLN A 85 -8.65 24.74 10.62
C GLN A 85 -9.48 25.57 9.63
N ALA A 86 -10.42 24.91 8.95
CA ALA A 86 -11.26 25.57 7.96
C ALA A 86 -12.26 26.52 8.65
N PRO A 87 -12.52 27.72 8.08
CA PRO A 87 -13.55 28.62 8.59
C PRO A 87 -14.91 27.94 8.68
N LYS A 88 -15.74 28.38 9.63
CA LYS A 88 -17.09 27.80 9.87
C LYS A 88 -17.92 27.71 8.58
N LYS A 89 -17.87 28.75 7.73
CA LYS A 89 -18.56 28.76 6.43
C LYS A 89 -18.13 27.60 5.53
N ILE A 90 -16.84 27.29 5.46
CA ILE A 90 -16.31 26.19 4.64
C ILE A 90 -16.71 24.83 5.23
N ARG A 91 -16.68 24.68 6.55
CA ARG A 91 -17.13 23.46 7.24
C ARG A 91 -18.59 23.11 6.96
N HIS A 92 -19.43 24.11 6.69
CA HIS A 92 -20.85 23.93 6.36
C HIS A 92 -21.12 23.60 4.89
N ILE A 93 -20.14 23.70 3.99
CA ILE A 93 -20.30 23.30 2.58
C ILE A 93 -20.49 21.78 2.45
N GLY A 94 -19.99 21.01 3.43
CA GLY A 94 -19.95 19.55 3.40
C GLY A 94 -18.59 19.02 2.93
N PRO A 95 -18.24 17.78 3.30
CA PRO A 95 -16.96 17.17 2.93
C PRO A 95 -16.96 16.66 1.48
N HIS A 96 -15.80 16.69 0.80
CA HIS A 96 -15.59 15.96 -0.45
C HIS A 96 -15.71 14.45 -0.23
N PHE A 97 -15.19 13.95 0.89
CA PHE A 97 -15.15 12.52 1.18
C PHE A 97 -15.71 12.20 2.56
N ASN A 98 -16.57 11.18 2.62
CA ASN A 98 -16.95 10.51 3.86
C ASN A 98 -16.24 9.15 3.90
N LEU A 99 -15.33 8.98 4.86
CA LEU A 99 -14.46 7.81 4.95
C LEU A 99 -14.91 6.93 6.11
N GLY A 100 -15.29 5.69 5.81
CA GLY A 100 -15.64 4.68 6.83
C GLY A 100 -14.63 3.54 6.95
N GLY A 101 -13.69 3.44 6.01
CA GLY A 101 -12.67 2.39 5.96
C GLY A 101 -11.34 2.79 6.59
N SER A 102 -10.54 1.80 6.94
CA SER A 102 -9.17 1.97 7.43
C SER A 102 -8.17 2.06 6.27
N MET A 103 -6.97 2.56 6.55
CA MET A 103 -5.81 2.57 5.64
C MET A 103 -6.05 3.28 4.31
N CYS A 104 -6.93 4.29 4.30
CA CYS A 104 -7.10 5.13 3.11
C CYS A 104 -5.86 6.01 2.88
N SER A 105 -5.62 6.42 1.65
CA SER A 105 -4.55 7.38 1.34
C SER A 105 -4.96 8.38 0.26
N MET A 106 -4.40 9.59 0.34
CA MET A 106 -4.48 10.61 -0.70
C MET A 106 -3.10 11.17 -0.95
N THR A 107 -2.66 11.17 -2.21
CA THR A 107 -1.28 11.51 -2.56
C THR A 107 -1.23 12.45 -3.75
N ASN A 108 -0.50 13.57 -3.62
CA ASN A 108 -0.25 14.54 -4.69
C ASN A 108 -1.53 15.12 -5.32
N LEU A 109 -2.50 15.48 -4.48
CA LEU A 109 -3.81 15.98 -4.92
C LEU A 109 -4.02 17.45 -4.57
N HIS A 110 -4.72 18.15 -5.46
CA HIS A 110 -5.26 19.49 -5.20
C HIS A 110 -6.79 19.47 -5.31
N LEU A 111 -7.48 19.72 -4.20
CA LEU A 111 -8.94 19.65 -4.11
C LEU A 111 -9.53 21.03 -3.83
N LYS A 112 -10.53 21.41 -4.62
CA LYS A 112 -11.18 22.73 -4.55
C LYS A 112 -12.66 22.61 -4.20
N GLY A 113 -13.20 23.62 -3.52
CA GLY A 113 -14.64 23.90 -3.48
C GLY A 113 -15.44 23.25 -2.35
N ALA A 114 -14.81 22.45 -1.47
CA ALA A 114 -15.51 21.85 -0.33
C ALA A 114 -14.58 21.64 0.88
N PHE A 115 -15.16 21.24 2.02
CA PHE A 115 -14.38 20.79 3.16
C PHE A 115 -13.67 19.46 2.80
N PRO A 116 -12.43 19.19 3.27
CA PRO A 116 -11.66 18.07 2.78
C PRO A 116 -12.32 16.70 2.94
N LEU A 117 -12.61 16.28 4.17
CA LEU A 117 -13.12 14.93 4.45
C LEU A 117 -13.72 14.83 5.85
N ARG A 118 -14.48 13.77 6.08
CA ARG A 118 -14.94 13.33 7.41
C ARG A 118 -14.73 11.84 7.59
N LEU A 119 -14.20 11.47 8.75
CA LEU A 119 -14.19 10.10 9.22
C LEU A 119 -15.56 9.75 9.82
N THR A 120 -16.16 8.65 9.38
CA THR A 120 -17.54 8.28 9.74
C THR A 120 -17.61 7.10 10.72
N ARG A 121 -16.50 6.41 10.94
CA ARG A 121 -16.39 5.23 11.83
C ARG A 121 -15.11 5.28 12.64
N GLU A 122 -15.12 4.66 13.82
CA GLU A 122 -13.96 4.59 14.70
C GLU A 122 -12.76 3.88 14.03
N ALA A 123 -13.02 2.81 13.29
CA ALA A 123 -12.00 2.10 12.52
C ALA A 123 -11.45 2.90 11.32
N ALA A 124 -12.02 4.07 10.99
CA ALA A 124 -11.60 4.82 9.82
C ALA A 124 -10.22 5.44 10.04
N SER A 125 -9.35 5.36 9.03
CA SER A 125 -8.05 6.03 9.05
C SER A 125 -7.63 6.44 7.66
N ILE A 126 -6.90 7.56 7.58
CA ILE A 126 -6.36 8.07 6.32
C ILE A 126 -5.00 8.71 6.50
N SER A 127 -4.11 8.47 5.55
CA SER A 127 -2.84 9.19 5.38
C SER A 127 -2.93 10.18 4.21
N LEU A 128 -2.45 11.39 4.43
CA LEU A 128 -2.43 12.49 3.47
C LEU A 128 -0.97 12.79 3.10
N PHE A 129 -0.63 12.75 1.81
CA PHE A 129 0.73 12.97 1.30
C PHE A 129 0.74 14.09 0.27
N SER A 130 1.40 15.20 0.57
CA SER A 130 1.54 16.35 -0.35
C SER A 130 0.22 16.78 -0.96
N VAL A 131 -0.79 16.99 -0.11
CA VAL A 131 -2.14 17.37 -0.54
C VAL A 131 -2.41 18.83 -0.25
N SER A 132 -3.24 19.47 -1.07
CA SER A 132 -3.69 20.83 -0.82
C SER A 132 -5.19 20.99 -1.07
N PHE A 133 -5.82 21.76 -0.19
CA PHE A 133 -7.25 22.02 -0.19
C PHE A 133 -7.50 23.52 -0.32
N SER A 134 -8.55 23.91 -1.05
CA SER A 134 -8.98 25.30 -1.07
C SER A 134 -10.49 25.44 -1.26
N ALA A 135 -11.07 26.46 -0.64
CA ALA A 135 -12.48 26.81 -0.81
C ALA A 135 -12.68 28.30 -0.54
N GLY A 136 -13.04 29.06 -1.57
CA GLY A 136 -13.03 30.53 -1.52
C GLY A 136 -11.62 31.04 -1.17
N PRO A 137 -11.48 31.95 -0.17
CA PRO A 137 -10.18 32.48 0.22
C PRO A 137 -9.37 31.53 1.12
N TRP A 138 -9.97 30.46 1.65
CA TRP A 138 -9.27 29.51 2.51
C TRP A 138 -8.43 28.53 1.69
N LYS A 139 -7.19 28.32 2.11
CA LYS A 139 -6.25 27.34 1.54
C LYS A 139 -5.53 26.62 2.68
N ARG A 140 -5.32 25.32 2.52
CA ARG A 140 -4.51 24.49 3.42
C ARG A 140 -3.62 23.57 2.62
N ILE A 141 -2.33 23.54 2.95
CA ILE A 141 -1.35 22.61 2.38
C ILE A 141 -0.95 21.66 3.51
N ILE A 142 -0.92 20.37 3.22
CA ILE A 142 -0.47 19.32 4.14
C ILE A 142 0.65 18.56 3.44
N HIS A 143 1.83 18.58 4.05
CA HIS A 143 2.99 17.82 3.59
C HIS A 143 2.81 16.33 3.92
N TYR A 144 2.55 16.04 5.19
CA TYR A 144 2.13 14.72 5.62
C TYR A 144 1.25 14.82 6.87
N ALA A 145 0.14 14.09 6.87
CA ALA A 145 -0.68 13.93 8.05
C ALA A 145 -1.37 12.57 8.07
N GLN A 146 -1.66 12.08 9.26
CA GLN A 146 -2.49 10.90 9.48
C GLN A 146 -3.69 11.29 10.35
N LEU A 147 -4.86 10.75 10.02
CA LEU A 147 -6.07 10.91 10.80
C LEU A 147 -6.62 9.54 11.16
N PHE A 148 -7.10 9.41 12.39
CA PHE A 148 -7.63 8.17 12.94
C PHE A 148 -8.97 8.47 13.61
N GLY A 149 -9.98 7.63 13.37
CA GLY A 149 -11.26 7.71 14.05
C GLY A 149 -11.18 7.22 15.50
N CYS A 150 -10.29 6.26 15.77
CA CYS A 150 -10.06 5.71 17.08
C CYS A 150 -9.23 6.64 17.95
N ARG A 151 -9.68 6.81 19.20
CA ARG A 151 -9.01 7.63 20.22
C ARG A 151 -8.95 6.92 21.58
N LYS A 152 -9.04 5.59 21.61
CA LYS A 152 -8.91 4.81 22.85
C LYS A 152 -7.48 4.93 23.37
N ALA A 153 -7.33 5.17 24.67
CA ALA A 153 -6.01 5.40 25.28
C ALA A 153 -5.05 4.21 25.09
N GLU A 154 -5.57 2.99 25.03
CA GLU A 154 -4.78 1.77 24.81
C GLU A 154 -4.02 1.78 23.46
N ASP A 155 -4.66 2.27 22.41
CA ASP A 155 -4.10 2.36 21.05
C ASP A 155 -3.04 3.47 20.91
N TRP A 156 -3.04 4.41 21.85
CA TRP A 156 -2.14 5.57 21.89
C TRP A 156 -1.23 5.55 23.12
N SER A 157 -0.89 4.36 23.60
CA SER A 157 0.01 4.18 24.74
C SER A 157 1.49 4.19 24.35
N VAL A 158 2.38 4.48 25.30
CA VAL A 158 3.85 4.39 25.11
C VAL A 158 4.27 2.99 24.62
N ALA A 159 3.64 1.93 25.10
CA ALA A 159 3.91 0.57 24.63
C ALA A 159 3.61 0.41 23.13
N GLN A 160 2.47 0.95 22.67
CA GLN A 160 2.11 0.95 21.25
C GLN A 160 3.05 1.82 20.40
N ALA A 161 3.48 2.97 20.94
CA ALA A 161 4.46 3.83 20.28
C ALA A 161 5.77 3.07 20.02
N VAL A 162 6.30 2.39 21.04
CA VAL A 162 7.53 1.60 20.95
C VAL A 162 7.37 0.45 19.96
N ALA A 163 6.25 -0.28 20.01
CA ALA A 163 5.96 -1.38 19.11
C ALA A 163 5.94 -0.91 17.64
N ARG A 164 5.13 0.11 17.33
CA ARG A 164 5.00 0.64 15.96
C ARG A 164 6.31 1.20 15.41
N ALA A 165 7.11 1.87 16.24
CA ALA A 165 8.42 2.37 15.83
C ALA A 165 9.37 1.24 15.45
N LYS A 166 9.40 0.15 16.24
CA LYS A 166 10.22 -1.03 15.95
C LYS A 166 9.73 -1.77 14.71
N ASP A 167 8.42 -1.87 14.50
CA ASP A 167 7.84 -2.52 13.31
C ASP A 167 8.25 -1.82 12.02
N GLU A 168 8.29 -0.48 12.01
CA GLU A 168 8.76 0.28 10.84
C GLU A 168 10.23 -0.01 10.51
N VAL A 169 11.10 -0.08 11.53
CA VAL A 169 12.51 -0.44 11.33
C VAL A 169 12.66 -1.92 10.93
N LEU A 170 11.90 -2.82 11.56
CA LEU A 170 11.95 -4.25 11.25
C LEU A 170 11.55 -4.52 9.80
N ALA A 171 10.49 -3.86 9.31
CA ALA A 171 10.10 -3.95 7.91
C ALA A 171 11.27 -3.55 6.98
N ALA A 172 11.98 -2.47 7.29
CA ALA A 172 13.16 -2.06 6.52
C ALA A 172 14.34 -3.05 6.64
N ILE A 173 14.60 -3.62 7.83
CA ILE A 173 15.65 -4.64 8.04
C ILE A 173 15.35 -5.89 7.22
N VAL A 174 14.09 -6.36 7.20
CA VAL A 174 13.68 -7.54 6.44
C VAL A 174 13.96 -7.33 4.95
N GLU A 175 13.60 -6.17 4.41
CA GLU A 175 13.88 -5.83 3.02
C GLU A 175 15.38 -5.72 2.73
N LEU A 176 16.17 -5.12 3.63
CA LEU A 176 17.63 -5.04 3.49
C LEU A 176 18.31 -6.40 3.58
N LYS A 177 17.87 -7.28 4.49
CA LYS A 177 18.42 -8.63 4.61
C LYS A 177 18.11 -9.46 3.38
N ARG A 178 16.90 -9.34 2.82
CA ARG A 178 16.52 -9.97 1.55
C ARG A 178 17.39 -9.48 0.40
N ALA A 179 17.62 -8.16 0.31
CA ALA A 179 18.52 -7.57 -0.68
C ALA A 179 19.97 -8.09 -0.53
N ASN A 180 20.52 -8.06 0.70
CA ASN A 180 21.88 -8.53 0.99
C ASN A 180 22.07 -10.03 0.73
N SER A 181 21.09 -10.87 1.10
CA SER A 181 21.13 -12.31 0.81
C SER A 181 21.12 -12.63 -0.69
N SER A 182 20.64 -11.68 -1.51
CA SER A 182 20.60 -11.78 -2.96
C SER A 182 21.83 -11.16 -3.64
N GLY A 183 22.78 -10.59 -2.89
CA GLY A 183 24.02 -10.02 -3.42
C GLY A 183 23.83 -8.77 -4.29
N VAL A 184 22.67 -8.11 -4.22
CA VAL A 184 22.31 -6.93 -5.04
C VAL A 184 21.94 -5.74 -4.16
N SER A 185 22.11 -4.52 -4.68
CA SER A 185 21.70 -3.30 -3.95
C SER A 185 20.18 -3.27 -3.77
N LEU A 186 19.64 -2.56 -2.77
CA LEU A 186 18.18 -2.49 -2.53
C LEU A 186 17.42 -1.92 -3.73
N ASP A 187 17.98 -0.96 -4.46
CA ASP A 187 17.35 -0.37 -5.64
C ASP A 187 17.39 -1.35 -6.83
N GLN A 188 18.49 -2.09 -6.97
CA GLN A 188 18.57 -3.22 -7.91
C GLN A 188 17.63 -4.35 -7.49
N TYR A 189 17.48 -4.64 -6.20
CA TYR A 189 16.56 -5.65 -5.68
C TYR A 189 15.12 -5.24 -5.98
N ILE A 190 14.70 -4.01 -5.67
CA ILE A 190 13.34 -3.53 -5.98
C ILE A 190 13.08 -3.54 -7.50
N ALA A 191 14.04 -3.09 -8.32
CA ALA A 191 13.92 -3.12 -9.78
C ALA A 191 13.93 -4.55 -10.35
N TYR A 192 14.78 -5.43 -9.82
CA TYR A 192 14.94 -6.82 -10.24
C TYR A 192 13.78 -7.72 -9.78
N HIS A 193 13.30 -7.52 -8.55
CA HIS A 193 12.13 -8.24 -8.03
C HIS A 193 10.85 -7.76 -8.69
N LYS A 194 10.62 -6.45 -8.88
CA LYS A 194 9.43 -5.98 -9.62
C LYS A 194 9.44 -6.43 -11.07
N THR A 195 10.60 -6.67 -11.68
CA THR A 195 10.71 -7.15 -13.06
C THR A 195 10.65 -8.67 -13.20
N ARG A 196 10.57 -9.44 -12.10
CA ARG A 196 10.53 -10.92 -12.17
C ARG A 196 9.54 -11.60 -11.24
N THR A 197 8.98 -10.88 -10.25
CA THR A 197 8.02 -11.46 -9.30
C THR A 197 6.71 -11.72 -10.01
N VAL A 198 6.19 -12.95 -9.89
CA VAL A 198 4.88 -13.34 -10.43
C VAL A 198 4.03 -13.80 -9.27
N LEU A 199 2.89 -13.15 -9.05
CA LEU A 199 1.93 -13.61 -8.05
C LEU A 199 1.12 -14.78 -8.64
N VAL A 200 1.12 -15.92 -7.97
CA VAL A 200 0.40 -17.12 -8.40
C VAL A 200 -0.78 -17.38 -7.46
N LEU A 201 -1.98 -17.43 -8.04
CA LEU A 201 -3.27 -17.55 -7.34
C LEU A 201 -4.01 -18.81 -7.80
N GLY A 202 -4.83 -19.39 -6.94
CA GLY A 202 -5.65 -20.54 -7.29
C GLY A 202 -6.19 -21.29 -6.07
N ASP A 203 -6.38 -22.59 -6.21
CA ASP A 203 -6.89 -23.46 -5.15
C ASP A 203 -5.76 -24.03 -4.27
N TYR A 204 -5.92 -23.90 -2.95
CA TYR A 204 -4.97 -24.43 -1.95
C TYR A 204 -5.36 -25.81 -1.41
N SER A 205 -6.35 -26.48 -1.99
CA SER A 205 -6.58 -27.91 -1.80
C SER A 205 -5.35 -28.74 -2.23
N THR A 206 -5.31 -30.02 -1.87
CA THR A 206 -4.19 -30.90 -2.24
C THR A 206 -3.98 -30.95 -3.77
N GLU A 207 -5.04 -31.06 -4.56
CA GLU A 207 -4.94 -31.09 -6.02
C GLU A 207 -4.59 -29.72 -6.60
N GLY A 208 -5.17 -28.65 -6.06
CA GLY A 208 -4.85 -27.29 -6.46
C GLY A 208 -3.39 -26.94 -6.22
N LEU A 209 -2.84 -27.32 -5.05
CA LEU A 209 -1.43 -27.13 -4.73
C LEU A 209 -0.48 -27.86 -5.66
N ILE A 210 -0.83 -29.07 -6.12
CA ILE A 210 -0.03 -29.80 -7.11
C ILE A 210 0.08 -28.98 -8.40
N ARG A 211 -1.04 -28.39 -8.86
CA ARG A 211 -1.05 -27.55 -10.06
C ARG A 211 -0.30 -26.24 -9.86
N LEU A 212 -0.54 -25.56 -8.73
CA LEU A 212 0.16 -24.30 -8.40
C LEU A 212 1.67 -24.51 -8.30
N ASN A 213 2.13 -25.59 -7.69
CA ASN A 213 3.55 -25.92 -7.63
C ASN A 213 4.14 -26.24 -9.00
N ALA A 214 3.39 -26.91 -9.87
CA ALA A 214 3.81 -27.17 -11.25
C ALA A 214 3.94 -25.86 -12.05
N ILE A 215 2.94 -24.97 -11.95
CA ILE A 215 2.95 -23.64 -12.55
C ILE A 215 4.16 -22.83 -12.04
N SER A 216 4.36 -22.79 -10.72
CA SER A 216 5.50 -22.09 -10.10
C SER A 216 6.84 -22.63 -10.62
N LYS A 217 7.02 -23.95 -10.65
CA LYS A 217 8.25 -24.57 -11.14
C LYS A 217 8.54 -24.21 -12.61
N GLU A 218 7.51 -24.19 -13.46
CA GLU A 218 7.68 -23.78 -14.85
C GLU A 218 8.00 -22.28 -14.97
N LEU A 219 7.34 -21.41 -14.18
CA LEU A 219 7.68 -19.98 -14.10
C LEU A 219 9.13 -19.73 -13.66
N GLU A 220 9.63 -20.48 -12.67
CA GLU A 220 11.04 -20.45 -12.25
C GLU A 220 11.97 -20.80 -13.41
N SER A 221 11.63 -21.85 -14.17
CA SER A 221 12.41 -22.26 -15.34
C SER A 221 12.42 -21.22 -16.47
N LEU A 222 11.42 -20.34 -16.51
CA LEU A 222 11.31 -19.20 -17.43
C LEU A 222 12.02 -17.94 -16.88
N GLY A 223 12.63 -18.02 -15.68
CA GLY A 223 13.40 -16.95 -15.07
C GLY A 223 12.60 -15.99 -14.19
N TYR A 224 11.36 -16.35 -13.85
CA TYR A 224 10.50 -15.61 -12.93
C TYR A 224 10.62 -16.13 -11.50
N ASN A 225 10.18 -15.31 -10.54
CA ASN A 225 10.12 -15.64 -9.12
C ASN A 225 8.64 -15.75 -8.70
N PRO A 226 8.03 -16.94 -8.78
CA PRO A 226 6.64 -17.12 -8.40
C PRO A 226 6.47 -17.01 -6.88
N ILE A 227 5.37 -16.39 -6.45
CA ILE A 227 4.99 -16.30 -5.03
C ILE A 227 3.53 -16.72 -4.89
N LEU A 228 3.26 -17.67 -3.99
CA LEU A 228 1.90 -18.00 -3.59
C LEU A 228 1.49 -17.14 -2.39
N VAL A 229 0.24 -16.66 -2.38
CA VAL A 229 -0.30 -15.86 -1.26
C VAL A 229 -0.20 -16.61 0.07
N LYS A 230 -0.37 -17.93 0.06
CA LYS A 230 -0.25 -18.77 1.27
C LYS A 230 1.15 -18.78 1.90
N ASP A 231 2.21 -18.52 1.11
CA ASP A 231 3.60 -18.65 1.57
C ASP A 231 4.09 -17.35 2.23
N ILE A 232 3.31 -16.28 2.09
CA ILE A 232 3.57 -15.01 2.76
C ILE A 232 2.96 -15.10 4.17
N PRO A 233 3.67 -14.67 5.23
CA PRO A 233 3.10 -14.64 6.58
C PRO A 233 1.83 -13.77 6.64
N ASP A 234 0.82 -14.22 7.39
CA ASP A 234 -0.37 -13.42 7.66
C ASP A 234 -0.06 -12.31 8.68
N HIS A 235 -0.70 -11.16 8.52
CA HIS A 235 -0.64 -10.06 9.47
C HIS A 235 -1.99 -9.94 10.21
N PRO A 236 -2.03 -9.81 11.55
CA PRO A 236 -3.28 -9.76 12.32
C PRO A 236 -4.26 -8.62 11.96
N HIS A 237 -3.78 -7.62 11.21
CA HIS A 237 -4.56 -6.45 10.78
C HIS A 237 -4.83 -6.42 9.26
N GLN A 238 -4.52 -7.51 8.55
CA GLN A 238 -4.77 -7.64 7.12
C GLN A 238 -5.63 -8.87 6.83
N ASP A 239 -6.71 -8.68 6.09
CA ASP A 239 -7.42 -9.80 5.49
C ASP A 239 -6.69 -10.32 4.23
N ILE A 240 -7.13 -11.48 3.72
CA ILE A 240 -6.50 -12.14 2.57
C ILE A 240 -6.59 -11.26 1.31
N SER A 241 -7.67 -10.49 1.13
CA SER A 241 -7.82 -9.60 -0.01
C SER A 241 -6.83 -8.44 0.07
N GLN A 242 -6.62 -7.86 1.25
CA GLN A 242 -5.61 -6.83 1.51
C GLN A 242 -4.19 -7.35 1.26
N LYS A 243 -3.93 -8.60 1.62
CA LYS A 243 -2.67 -9.29 1.33
C LYS A 243 -2.47 -9.46 -0.18
N VAL A 244 -3.47 -9.92 -0.92
CA VAL A 244 -3.45 -9.99 -2.40
C VAL A 244 -3.19 -8.59 -2.99
N VAL A 245 -3.85 -7.55 -2.46
CA VAL A 245 -3.65 -6.16 -2.89
C VAL A 245 -2.18 -5.74 -2.75
N ALA A 246 -1.60 -5.95 -1.57
CA ALA A 246 -0.22 -5.55 -1.27
C ALA A 246 0.80 -6.24 -2.19
N ILE A 247 0.60 -7.53 -2.46
CA ILE A 247 1.55 -8.34 -3.23
C ILE A 247 1.36 -8.15 -4.73
N GLY A 248 0.12 -8.08 -5.21
CA GLY A 248 -0.16 -7.80 -6.62
C GLY A 248 0.39 -6.44 -7.06
N ALA A 249 0.44 -5.44 -6.17
CA ALA A 249 1.02 -4.13 -6.46
C ALA A 249 2.54 -4.14 -6.69
N ILE A 250 3.24 -5.20 -6.27
CA ILE A 250 4.68 -5.37 -6.47
C ILE A 250 5.03 -6.50 -7.45
N ALA A 251 4.04 -7.26 -7.90
CA ALA A 251 4.20 -8.28 -8.92
C ALA A 251 4.34 -7.65 -10.31
N ARG A 252 5.10 -8.31 -11.19
CA ARG A 252 5.21 -7.92 -12.60
C ARG A 252 3.91 -8.18 -13.35
N PHE A 253 3.38 -9.39 -13.15
CA PHE A 253 2.07 -9.83 -13.59
C PHE A 253 1.59 -10.94 -12.66
N ILE A 254 0.34 -11.36 -12.87
CA ILE A 254 -0.34 -12.34 -12.05
C ILE A 254 -0.67 -13.57 -12.91
N VAL A 255 -0.52 -14.76 -12.34
CA VAL A 255 -0.99 -16.01 -12.93
C VAL A 255 -2.05 -16.59 -12.01
N VAL A 256 -3.21 -16.94 -12.57
CA VAL A 256 -4.33 -17.52 -11.82
C VAL A 256 -4.67 -18.88 -12.41
N ASP A 257 -4.62 -19.94 -11.59
CA ASP A 257 -5.20 -21.24 -11.92
C ASP A 257 -6.70 -21.26 -11.60
N ASP A 258 -7.53 -21.08 -12.62
CA ASP A 258 -9.00 -21.10 -12.54
C ASP A 258 -9.57 -22.45 -12.97
N SER A 259 -8.98 -23.52 -12.43
CA SER A 259 -9.34 -24.91 -12.76
C SER A 259 -10.33 -25.54 -11.78
N SER A 260 -10.57 -24.93 -10.61
CA SER A 260 -11.46 -25.42 -9.54
C SER A 260 -11.98 -24.29 -8.68
N ALA A 261 -13.23 -24.31 -8.22
CA ALA A 261 -13.80 -23.21 -7.44
C ALA A 261 -13.07 -23.01 -6.09
N SER A 262 -12.45 -21.83 -5.88
CA SER A 262 -11.79 -21.47 -4.62
C SER A 262 -11.81 -19.95 -4.35
N GLY A 263 -11.03 -19.50 -3.36
CA GLY A 263 -10.89 -18.08 -3.03
C GLY A 263 -10.44 -17.19 -4.19
N HIS A 264 -9.73 -17.72 -5.19
CA HIS A 264 -9.27 -16.91 -6.32
C HIS A 264 -10.42 -16.29 -7.15
N LEU A 265 -11.64 -16.81 -7.04
CA LEU A 265 -12.82 -16.23 -7.68
C LEU A 265 -13.11 -14.79 -7.19
N VAL A 266 -12.74 -14.45 -5.94
CA VAL A 266 -12.83 -13.08 -5.44
C VAL A 266 -11.58 -12.25 -5.78
N GLU A 267 -10.46 -12.90 -6.10
CA GLU A 267 -9.19 -12.26 -6.42
C GLU A 267 -9.13 -11.79 -7.89
N ILE A 268 -9.81 -12.49 -8.82
CA ILE A 268 -9.91 -12.09 -10.23
C ILE A 268 -10.51 -10.67 -10.39
N PRO A 269 -11.64 -10.33 -9.73
CA PRO A 269 -12.14 -8.95 -9.70
C PRO A 269 -11.13 -7.92 -9.17
N ILE A 270 -10.34 -8.28 -8.15
CA ILE A 270 -9.28 -7.41 -7.61
C ILE A 270 -8.22 -7.13 -8.68
N CYS A 271 -7.79 -8.17 -9.41
CA CYS A 271 -6.82 -8.03 -10.49
C CYS A 271 -7.33 -7.10 -11.59
N LYS A 272 -8.60 -7.27 -11.99
CA LYS A 272 -9.27 -6.40 -12.96
C LYS A 272 -9.37 -4.96 -12.46
N GLN A 273 -9.81 -4.75 -11.23
CA GLN A 273 -10.01 -3.42 -10.64
C GLN A 273 -8.70 -2.63 -10.55
N ASN A 274 -7.58 -3.31 -10.29
CA ASN A 274 -6.26 -2.68 -10.20
C ASN A 274 -5.52 -2.62 -11.56
N ASN A 275 -6.15 -3.06 -12.65
CA ASN A 275 -5.57 -3.14 -14.00
C ASN A 275 -4.24 -3.90 -14.06
N TRP A 276 -4.10 -4.95 -13.26
CA TRP A 276 -2.89 -5.78 -13.28
C TRP A 276 -2.90 -6.72 -14.48
N ILE A 277 -1.75 -6.85 -15.14
CA ILE A 277 -1.57 -7.83 -16.20
C ILE A 277 -1.72 -9.22 -15.60
N THR A 278 -2.68 -9.98 -16.11
CA THR A 278 -3.10 -11.25 -15.50
C THR A 278 -3.26 -12.32 -16.58
N ILE A 279 -2.65 -13.48 -16.36
CA ILE A 279 -2.81 -14.70 -17.14
C ILE A 279 -3.76 -15.60 -16.36
N LEU A 280 -4.93 -15.87 -16.91
CA LEU A 280 -5.95 -16.74 -16.34
C LEU A 280 -5.87 -18.10 -17.03
N MET A 281 -5.27 -19.07 -16.36
CA MET A 281 -5.09 -20.43 -16.87
C MET A 281 -6.26 -21.31 -16.47
N ARG A 282 -6.82 -22.07 -17.42
CA ARG A 282 -7.92 -23.00 -17.17
C ARG A 282 -7.58 -24.39 -17.70
N LEU A 283 -7.63 -25.39 -16.84
CA LEU A 283 -7.42 -26.77 -17.23
C LEU A 283 -8.56 -27.20 -18.18
N ASP A 284 -8.22 -27.85 -19.28
CA ASP A 284 -9.17 -28.22 -20.32
C ASP A 284 -10.30 -29.11 -19.77
N GLY A 285 -11.53 -28.80 -20.16
CA GLY A 285 -12.74 -29.42 -19.63
C GLY A 285 -13.10 -29.05 -18.18
N THR A 286 -12.34 -28.17 -17.50
CA THR A 286 -12.66 -27.69 -16.16
C THR A 286 -12.66 -26.16 -16.05
N GLY A 287 -13.16 -25.65 -14.93
CA GLY A 287 -13.27 -24.22 -14.68
C GLY A 287 -13.73 -23.93 -13.26
N GLY A 288 -13.15 -22.92 -12.61
CA GLY A 288 -13.57 -22.51 -11.27
C GLY A 288 -14.96 -21.88 -11.27
N SER A 289 -15.33 -21.17 -12.33
CA SER A 289 -16.69 -20.67 -12.54
C SER A 289 -16.99 -20.35 -14.02
N TRP A 290 -18.28 -20.40 -14.40
CA TRP A 290 -18.77 -19.81 -15.64
C TRP A 290 -18.80 -18.27 -15.58
N MET A 291 -18.83 -17.69 -14.38
CA MET A 291 -18.82 -16.24 -14.19
C MET A 291 -17.45 -15.61 -14.46
N THR A 292 -16.37 -16.39 -14.37
CA THR A 292 -15.01 -15.95 -14.70
C THR A 292 -14.62 -16.25 -16.14
N ALA A 293 -15.38 -17.10 -16.83
CA ALA A 293 -15.15 -17.42 -18.24
C ALA A 293 -15.46 -16.20 -19.12
N GLY A 294 -14.55 -15.88 -20.04
CA GLY A 294 -14.70 -14.74 -20.96
C GLY A 294 -14.49 -13.37 -20.32
N VAL A 295 -13.94 -13.30 -19.11
CA VAL A 295 -13.52 -12.03 -18.46
C VAL A 295 -12.51 -11.27 -19.34
N SER A 296 -11.65 -11.99 -20.06
CA SER A 296 -10.71 -11.46 -21.05
C SER A 296 -11.39 -10.70 -22.20
N ASN A 297 -12.60 -11.09 -22.63
CA ASN A 297 -13.33 -10.41 -23.71
C ASN A 297 -13.67 -8.94 -23.37
N TYR A 298 -13.72 -8.60 -22.08
CA TYR A 298 -14.04 -7.26 -21.58
C TYR A 298 -12.90 -6.65 -20.78
N SER A 299 -11.68 -7.18 -20.89
CA SER A 299 -10.52 -6.71 -20.17
C SER A 299 -9.32 -6.58 -21.09
N ASN A 300 -8.69 -5.41 -21.08
CA ASN A 300 -7.47 -5.19 -21.84
C ASN A 300 -6.22 -5.79 -21.17
N VAL A 301 -6.34 -6.29 -19.95
CA VAL A 301 -5.20 -6.72 -19.10
C VAL A 301 -5.33 -8.16 -18.60
N ILE A 302 -6.33 -8.91 -19.08
CA ILE A 302 -6.51 -10.32 -18.72
C ILE A 302 -6.45 -11.15 -20.00
N LEU A 303 -5.57 -12.15 -20.03
CA LEU A 303 -5.51 -13.18 -21.06
C LEU A 303 -6.03 -14.50 -20.47
N GLU A 304 -6.97 -15.15 -21.15
CA GLU A 304 -7.41 -16.51 -20.81
C GLU A 304 -6.66 -17.52 -21.68
N ILE A 305 -6.05 -18.53 -21.06
CA ILE A 305 -5.32 -19.60 -21.75
C ILE A 305 -5.81 -20.97 -21.26
N PRO A 306 -6.33 -21.82 -22.15
CA PRO A 306 -6.60 -23.21 -21.81
C PRO A 306 -5.28 -24.01 -21.72
N TYR A 307 -5.21 -24.98 -20.82
CA TYR A 307 -4.04 -25.86 -20.71
C TYR A 307 -4.43 -27.30 -20.33
N THR A 308 -3.56 -28.26 -20.57
CA THR A 308 -3.64 -29.62 -20.01
C THR A 308 -2.47 -29.83 -19.06
N ARG A 309 -2.51 -30.89 -18.23
CA ARG A 309 -1.42 -31.17 -17.28
C ARG A 309 -0.04 -31.30 -17.95
N ASP A 310 -0.02 -31.74 -19.21
CA ASP A 310 1.22 -31.91 -19.99
C ASP A 310 1.62 -30.66 -20.76
N SER A 311 0.74 -29.64 -20.84
CA SER A 311 0.95 -28.41 -21.62
C SER A 311 1.06 -27.15 -20.75
N ILE A 312 1.29 -27.29 -19.43
CA ILE A 312 1.47 -26.15 -18.52
C ILE A 312 2.59 -25.23 -19.03
N ARG A 313 3.72 -25.82 -19.44
CA ARG A 313 4.88 -25.09 -19.92
C ARG A 313 4.56 -24.27 -21.17
N ASP A 314 3.91 -24.88 -22.16
CA ASP A 314 3.57 -24.21 -23.42
C ASP A 314 2.61 -23.04 -23.18
N ALA A 315 1.59 -23.26 -22.35
CA ALA A 315 0.64 -22.23 -21.95
C ALA A 315 1.33 -21.07 -21.20
N LEU A 316 2.31 -21.36 -20.34
CA LEU A 316 3.08 -20.33 -19.66
C LEU A 316 4.02 -19.58 -20.60
N ILE A 317 4.67 -20.25 -21.56
CA ILE A 317 5.50 -19.57 -22.57
C ILE A 317 4.66 -18.56 -23.36
N GLU A 318 3.48 -18.97 -23.82
CA GLU A 318 2.54 -18.09 -24.51
C GLU A 318 2.09 -16.94 -23.60
N GLY A 319 1.61 -17.26 -22.39
CA GLY A 319 1.07 -16.27 -21.46
C GLY A 319 2.08 -15.26 -20.98
N THR A 320 3.29 -15.70 -20.61
CA THR A 320 4.37 -14.81 -20.16
C THR A 320 4.85 -13.90 -21.29
N LYS A 321 4.99 -14.41 -22.52
CA LYS A 321 5.29 -13.57 -23.68
C LYS A 321 4.23 -12.49 -23.88
N TRP A 322 2.95 -12.86 -23.86
CA TRP A 322 1.86 -11.89 -23.96
C TRP A 322 1.90 -10.84 -22.84
N ALA A 323 2.17 -11.27 -21.60
CA ALA A 323 2.24 -10.37 -20.46
C ALA A 323 3.36 -9.33 -20.62
N GLU A 324 4.55 -9.77 -21.04
CA GLU A 324 5.69 -8.88 -21.32
C GLU A 324 5.41 -7.91 -22.46
N ASP A 325 4.87 -8.40 -23.58
CA ASP A 325 4.48 -7.55 -24.73
C ASP A 325 3.44 -6.51 -24.31
N LYS A 326 2.50 -6.89 -23.44
CA LYS A 326 1.47 -5.98 -22.91
C LYS A 326 2.05 -4.92 -21.99
N ILE A 327 2.96 -5.31 -21.09
CA ILE A 327 3.69 -4.38 -20.21
C ILE A 327 4.45 -3.37 -21.06
N GLY A 328 5.25 -3.82 -22.03
CA GLY A 328 6.01 -2.94 -22.92
C GLY A 328 5.12 -1.98 -23.72
N SER A 329 3.98 -2.46 -24.22
CA SER A 329 2.99 -1.60 -24.91
C SER A 329 2.41 -0.52 -23.99
N LEU A 330 2.10 -0.86 -22.74
CA LEU A 330 1.60 0.11 -21.75
C LEU A 330 2.68 1.10 -21.35
N GLU A 331 3.92 0.65 -21.14
CA GLU A 331 5.06 1.52 -20.83
C GLU A 331 5.28 2.57 -21.92
N GLN A 332 5.29 2.17 -23.20
CA GLN A 332 5.42 3.11 -24.32
C GLN A 332 4.27 4.13 -24.37
N LYS A 333 3.02 3.67 -24.16
CA LYS A 333 1.85 4.56 -24.13
C LYS A 333 1.96 5.57 -22.99
N LEU A 334 2.33 5.13 -21.79
CA LEU A 334 2.47 6.00 -20.63
C LEU A 334 3.67 6.95 -20.76
N TYR A 335 4.76 6.50 -21.37
CA TYR A 335 5.92 7.35 -21.67
C TYR A 335 5.51 8.53 -22.55
N ASN A 336 4.74 8.28 -23.61
CA ASN A 336 4.22 9.33 -24.50
C ASN A 336 3.20 10.27 -23.83
N ILE A 337 2.55 9.85 -22.75
CA ILE A 337 1.54 10.63 -22.02
C ILE A 337 2.17 11.50 -20.92
N TYR A 338 3.26 11.05 -20.29
CA TYR A 338 3.84 11.68 -19.10
C TYR A 338 5.19 12.35 -19.39
N PRO A 339 5.22 13.68 -19.61
CA PRO A 339 6.42 14.39 -20.09
C PRO A 339 7.65 14.28 -19.19
N TRP A 340 7.45 14.14 -17.87
CA TRP A 340 8.56 14.04 -16.92
C TRP A 340 9.33 12.71 -17.02
N ARG A 341 8.77 11.67 -17.64
CA ARG A 341 9.49 10.39 -17.85
C ARG A 341 10.62 10.52 -18.88
N HIS A 342 10.62 11.57 -19.70
CA HIS A 342 11.70 11.87 -20.64
C HIS A 342 12.91 12.56 -19.99
N ALA A 343 12.76 13.10 -18.78
CA ALA A 343 13.79 13.94 -18.16
C ALA A 343 14.95 13.14 -17.54
N ASP A 344 14.72 11.86 -17.21
CA ASP A 344 15.67 11.05 -16.42
C ASP A 344 16.75 10.32 -17.25
N PHE A 345 16.74 10.43 -18.58
CA PHE A 345 17.75 9.80 -19.46
C PHE A 345 18.88 10.73 -19.93
N ASN A 346 18.76 12.05 -19.73
CA ASN A 346 19.74 13.03 -20.24
C ASN A 346 20.78 13.49 -19.20
N THR A 347 20.83 12.90 -18.01
CA THR A 347 21.78 13.30 -16.95
C THR A 347 22.94 12.31 -16.73
N THR A 348 23.08 11.28 -17.57
CA THR A 348 24.20 10.31 -17.48
C THR A 348 25.25 10.43 -18.60
N THR A 349 25.27 11.55 -19.32
CA THR A 349 26.39 11.93 -20.19
C THR A 349 26.74 13.39 -19.92
N GLY A 350 27.61 13.60 -18.93
CA GLY A 350 28.21 14.89 -18.58
C GLY A 350 29.42 14.65 -17.70
#